data_AF-A0A106BR99-F1
#
_entry.id   AF-A0A106BR99-F1
#
_cell.length_a   1.000
_cell.length_b   1.000
_cell.length_c   1.000
_cell.angle_alpha   90.00
_cell.angle_beta   90.00
_cell.angle_gamma   90.00
#
_symmetry.space_group_name_H-M   'P 1'
#
loop_
_entity.id
_entity.type
_entity.pdbx_description
1 polymer ?
#
loop_
_entity_poly.entity_id
_entity_poly.type
_entity_poly.pdbx_seq_one_letter_code
_entity_poly.pdbx_strand_id
1 'polypeptide(L)'
;MHHPNFPRRQSGFTLIEIAIVLVIIGLLLGGILKGQELINSARVKNLATDFRNIPMFIYGYQDKFRALPGDDPAASTHVGTTSITPASGNGNGVIDSLWNSTTAANESVLFWQHVRLAGLAPGLTTIPATLPGDYNPKNASGGIIGIQSGTTDAAETPVKGADGKAIGGAYVICSASILGKFVKQLDIQMDDSNTAAGSMMATPTTGYAKGAAATATTAIDDATSYTVCMGV
;
A
#
# COMPACT_ATOMS: atom_id res chain seq x y z
N MET A 1 -53.67 22.06 -58.36
CA MET A 1 -53.25 20.81 -57.70
C MET A 1 -53.04 21.12 -56.22
N HIS A 2 -53.93 20.64 -55.35
CA HIS A 2 -53.95 20.95 -53.92
C HIS A 2 -53.47 19.69 -53.17
N HIS A 3 -52.28 19.72 -52.57
CA HIS A 3 -51.78 18.65 -51.73
C HIS A 3 -52.33 18.85 -50.31
N PRO A 4 -53.19 17.95 -49.79
CA PRO A 4 -53.67 18.06 -48.42
C PRO A 4 -52.53 17.71 -47.46
N ASN A 5 -52.17 18.66 -46.59
CA ASN A 5 -51.15 18.48 -45.57
C ASN A 5 -51.84 17.89 -44.32
N PHE A 6 -51.65 16.59 -44.07
CA PHE A 6 -52.23 15.95 -42.89
C PHE A 6 -51.39 16.28 -41.64
N PRO A 7 -52.00 16.77 -40.55
CA PRO A 7 -51.29 17.04 -39.31
C PRO A 7 -50.74 15.73 -38.72
N ARG A 8 -49.41 15.66 -38.53
CA ARG A 8 -48.77 14.55 -37.81
C ARG A 8 -49.25 14.57 -36.35
N ARG A 9 -49.91 13.51 -35.91
CA ARG A 9 -50.25 13.30 -34.50
C ARG A 9 -48.96 12.98 -33.74
N GLN A 10 -48.48 13.92 -32.93
CA GLN A 10 -47.37 13.69 -32.02
C GLN A 10 -47.91 12.85 -30.86
N SER A 11 -47.51 11.58 -30.80
CA SER A 11 -47.81 10.72 -29.65
C SER A 11 -47.08 11.28 -28.44
N GLY A 12 -47.80 11.89 -27.50
CA GLY A 12 -47.23 12.28 -26.21
C GLY A 12 -46.82 11.04 -25.42
N PHE A 13 -45.68 11.11 -24.71
CA PHE A 13 -45.29 10.07 -23.77
C PHE A 13 -46.32 9.99 -22.64
N THR A 14 -46.70 8.77 -22.28
CA THR A 14 -47.62 8.53 -21.16
C THR A 14 -46.90 8.76 -19.83
N LEU A 15 -47.65 9.19 -18.81
CA LEU A 15 -47.10 9.39 -17.46
C LEU A 15 -46.50 8.09 -16.88
N ILE A 16 -47.11 6.94 -17.23
CA ILE A 16 -46.63 5.61 -16.83
C ILE A 16 -45.28 5.26 -17.47
N GLU A 17 -45.06 5.61 -18.75
CA GLU A 17 -43.77 5.36 -19.42
C GLU A 17 -42.63 6.12 -18.76
N ILE A 18 -42.84 7.40 -18.44
CA ILE A 18 -41.82 8.18 -17.73
C ILE A 18 -41.60 7.66 -16.30
N ALA A 19 -42.66 7.24 -15.60
CA ALA A 19 -42.54 6.71 -14.25
C ALA A 19 -41.66 5.45 -14.18
N ILE A 20 -41.83 4.50 -15.11
CA ILE A 20 -41.02 3.28 -15.16
C ILE A 20 -39.55 3.62 -15.48
N VAL A 21 -39.32 4.55 -16.40
CA VAL A 21 -37.97 4.99 -16.76
C VAL A 21 -37.25 5.59 -15.54
N LEU A 22 -37.93 6.45 -14.76
CA LEU A 22 -37.35 7.06 -13.55
C LEU A 22 -37.04 6.02 -12.47
N VAL A 23 -37.89 5.00 -12.30
CA VAL A 23 -37.63 3.90 -11.36
C VAL A 23 -36.39 3.09 -11.77
N ILE A 24 -36.29 2.72 -13.05
CA ILE A 24 -35.14 1.98 -13.56
C ILE A 24 -33.85 2.80 -13.37
N ILE A 25 -33.86 4.09 -13.73
CA ILE A 25 -32.71 4.98 -13.52
C ILE A 25 -32.36 5.07 -12.03
N GLY A 26 -33.35 5.21 -11.14
CA GLY A 26 -33.13 5.26 -9.70
C GLY A 26 -32.47 3.99 -9.15
N LEU A 27 -32.93 2.82 -9.59
CA LEU A 27 -32.35 1.53 -9.19
C LEU A 27 -30.93 1.35 -9.74
N LEU A 28 -30.69 1.74 -10.99
CA LEU A 28 -29.36 1.66 -11.61
C LEU A 28 -28.37 2.59 -10.89
N LEU A 29 -28.77 3.85 -10.61
CA LEU A 29 -27.94 4.80 -9.88
C LEU A 29 -27.62 4.31 -8.45
N GLY A 30 -28.63 3.79 -7.74
CA GLY A 30 -28.43 3.21 -6.40
C GLY A 30 -27.50 2.00 -6.42
N GLY A 31 -27.62 1.13 -7.42
CA GLY A 31 -26.74 -0.03 -7.62
C GLY A 31 -25.29 0.37 -7.89
N ILE A 32 -25.05 1.39 -8.73
CA ILE A 32 -23.70 1.88 -9.06
C ILE A 32 -23.00 2.44 -7.83
N LEU A 33 -23.68 3.28 -7.03
CA LEU A 33 -23.12 3.86 -5.81
C LEU A 33 -22.69 2.77 -4.83
N LYS A 34 -23.52 1.75 -4.62
CA LYS A 34 -23.16 0.63 -3.76
C LYS A 34 -22.01 -0.20 -4.35
N GLY A 35 -21.98 -0.39 -5.67
CA GLY A 35 -20.90 -1.07 -6.37
C GLY A 35 -19.54 -0.39 -6.18
N GLN A 36 -19.49 0.94 -6.25
CA GLN A 36 -18.26 1.70 -6.02
C GLN A 36 -17.75 1.54 -4.58
N GLU A 37 -18.64 1.58 -3.59
CA GLU A 37 -18.27 1.36 -2.18
C GLU A 37 -17.73 -0.05 -1.91
N LEU A 38 -18.29 -1.06 -2.57
CA LEU A 38 -17.77 -2.44 -2.47
C LEU A 38 -16.36 -2.55 -3.07
N ILE A 39 -16.10 -1.90 -4.21
CA ILE A 39 -14.76 -1.86 -4.82
C ILE A 39 -13.76 -1.14 -3.89
N ASN A 40 -14.16 -0.01 -3.31
CA ASN A 40 -13.35 0.74 -2.35
C ASN A 40 -13.00 -0.12 -1.13
N SER A 41 -13.98 -0.82 -0.57
CA SER A 41 -13.78 -1.74 0.56
C SER A 41 -12.83 -2.89 0.21
N ALA A 42 -12.93 -3.43 -1.01
CA ALA A 42 -12.02 -4.46 -1.48
C ALA A 42 -10.58 -3.96 -1.61
N ARG A 43 -10.38 -2.72 -2.09
CA ARG A 43 -9.05 -2.08 -2.13
C ARG A 43 -8.45 -1.94 -0.74
N VAL A 44 -9.22 -1.44 0.23
CA VAL A 44 -8.75 -1.31 1.62
C VAL A 44 -8.40 -2.68 2.21
N LYS A 45 -9.22 -3.71 1.97
CA LYS A 45 -8.91 -5.07 2.42
C LYS A 45 -7.62 -5.62 1.81
N ASN A 46 -7.34 -5.33 0.54
CA ASN A 46 -6.08 -5.72 -0.10
C ASN A 46 -4.89 -4.99 0.53
N LEU A 47 -4.99 -3.67 0.74
CA LEU A 47 -3.97 -2.89 1.45
C LEU A 47 -3.69 -3.48 2.85
N ALA A 48 -4.75 -3.76 3.61
CA ALA A 48 -4.65 -4.36 4.93
C ALA A 48 -4.04 -5.77 4.90
N THR A 49 -4.22 -6.51 3.81
CA THR A 49 -3.60 -7.83 3.61
C THR A 49 -2.11 -7.70 3.32
N ASP A 50 -1.70 -6.72 2.52
CA ASP A 50 -0.28 -6.46 2.24
C ASP A 50 0.50 -6.19 3.54
N PHE A 51 -0.04 -5.36 4.44
CA PHE A 51 0.54 -5.08 5.76
C PHE A 51 0.64 -6.30 6.67
N ARG A 52 -0.33 -7.23 6.60
CA ARG A 52 -0.31 -8.48 7.40
C ARG A 52 0.65 -9.54 6.86
N ASN A 53 0.87 -9.57 5.56
CA ASN A 53 1.70 -10.60 4.91
C ASN A 53 3.20 -10.36 5.10
N ILE A 54 3.64 -9.09 5.12
CA ILE A 54 5.07 -8.77 5.16
C ILE A 54 5.77 -9.28 6.44
N PRO A 55 5.21 -9.11 7.65
CA PRO A 55 5.78 -9.71 8.86
C PRO A 55 5.92 -11.23 8.77
N MET A 56 4.98 -11.91 8.07
CA MET A 56 5.05 -13.36 7.88
C MET A 56 6.26 -13.78 7.04
N PHE A 57 6.72 -12.94 6.11
CA PHE A 57 7.94 -13.23 5.34
C PHE A 57 9.18 -13.17 6.22
N ILE A 58 9.24 -12.23 7.17
CA ILE A 58 10.35 -12.12 8.13
C ILE A 58 10.42 -13.39 8.97
N TYR A 59 9.30 -13.75 9.61
CA TYR A 59 9.26 -14.92 10.50
C TYR A 59 9.48 -16.23 9.74
N GLY A 60 8.93 -16.36 8.53
CA GLY A 60 9.16 -17.54 7.69
C GLY A 60 10.63 -17.70 7.27
N TYR A 61 11.32 -16.59 7.00
CA TYR A 61 12.74 -16.62 6.66
C TYR A 61 13.60 -16.94 7.88
N GLN A 62 13.30 -16.33 9.03
CA GLN A 62 13.97 -16.60 10.30
C GLN A 62 13.80 -18.05 10.76
N ASP A 63 12.62 -18.65 10.58
CA ASP A 63 12.40 -20.06 10.92
C ASP A 63 13.24 -20.99 10.05
N LYS A 64 13.32 -20.70 8.74
CA LYS A 64 14.04 -21.52 7.76
C LYS A 64 15.56 -21.39 7.86
N PHE A 65 16.08 -20.20 8.11
CA PHE A 65 17.51 -19.89 7.97
C PHE A 65 18.16 -19.35 9.24
N ARG A 66 17.40 -19.09 10.31
CA ARG A 66 17.89 -18.47 11.55
C ARG A 66 18.61 -17.12 11.32
N ALA A 67 18.24 -16.43 10.25
CA ALA A 67 18.77 -15.14 9.83
C ALA A 67 17.63 -14.19 9.47
N LEU A 68 17.90 -12.89 9.43
CA LEU A 68 16.94 -11.87 9.03
C LEU A 68 17.09 -11.59 7.52
N PRO A 69 16.02 -11.65 6.71
CA PRO A 69 16.12 -11.31 5.29
C PRO A 69 16.58 -9.87 5.09
N GLY A 70 17.44 -9.66 4.10
CA GLY A 70 18.13 -8.39 3.84
C GLY A 70 19.45 -8.27 4.60
N ASP A 71 19.46 -8.68 5.87
CA ASP A 71 20.61 -8.65 6.79
C ASP A 71 21.43 -9.96 6.77
N ASP A 72 20.93 -11.04 6.16
CA ASP A 72 21.56 -12.36 6.21
C ASP A 72 23.00 -12.37 5.65
N PRO A 73 24.04 -12.61 6.47
CA PRO A 73 25.43 -12.65 6.03
C PRO A 73 25.74 -13.90 5.17
N ALA A 74 24.92 -14.94 5.29
CA ALA A 74 25.03 -16.20 4.57
C ALA A 74 24.00 -16.35 3.44
N ALA A 75 23.39 -15.24 2.99
CA ALA A 75 22.33 -15.26 1.97
C ALA A 75 22.71 -16.02 0.69
N SER A 76 23.97 -15.90 0.25
CA SER A 76 24.49 -16.63 -0.92
C SER A 76 24.43 -18.16 -0.76
N THR A 77 24.54 -18.65 0.48
CA THR A 77 24.44 -20.09 0.80
C THR A 77 22.99 -20.50 1.07
N HIS A 78 22.23 -19.67 1.77
CA HIS A 78 20.85 -19.98 2.18
C HIS A 78 19.86 -19.94 1.01
N VAL A 79 19.97 -18.92 0.16
CA VAL A 79 19.00 -18.63 -0.90
C VAL A 79 19.63 -18.45 -2.28
N GLY A 80 20.95 -18.65 -2.41
CA GLY A 80 21.62 -18.70 -3.70
C GLY A 80 21.14 -19.85 -4.57
N THR A 81 21.18 -19.62 -5.88
CA THR A 81 20.90 -20.64 -6.89
C THR A 81 22.05 -20.67 -7.90
N THR A 82 22.04 -21.64 -8.81
CA THR A 82 23.04 -21.71 -9.90
C THR A 82 23.08 -20.46 -10.78
N SER A 83 21.99 -19.71 -10.85
CA SER A 83 21.84 -18.55 -11.76
C SER A 83 21.85 -17.20 -11.02
N ILE A 84 21.71 -17.21 -9.69
CA ILE A 84 21.59 -16.00 -8.88
C ILE A 84 22.43 -16.16 -7.62
N THR A 85 23.43 -15.29 -7.47
CA THR A 85 24.19 -15.11 -6.22
C THR A 85 23.68 -13.85 -5.53
N PRO A 86 22.78 -13.95 -4.54
CA PRO A 86 22.27 -12.80 -3.82
C PRO A 86 23.39 -12.15 -3.01
N ALA A 87 23.33 -10.83 -2.85
CA ALA A 87 24.22 -10.13 -1.95
C ALA A 87 23.87 -10.48 -0.50
N SER A 88 24.90 -10.62 0.33
CA SER A 88 24.79 -10.83 1.77
C SER A 88 24.61 -9.50 2.49
N GLY A 89 23.76 -9.50 3.52
CA GLY A 89 23.70 -8.41 4.49
C GLY A 89 24.87 -8.47 5.47
N ASN A 90 24.89 -7.56 6.44
CA ASN A 90 26.02 -7.43 7.35
C ASN A 90 25.87 -8.28 8.65
N GLY A 91 24.69 -8.83 8.92
CA GLY A 91 24.39 -9.68 10.07
C GLY A 91 24.27 -8.94 11.40
N ASN A 92 23.90 -7.65 11.39
CA ASN A 92 23.81 -6.81 12.58
C ASN A 92 22.43 -6.91 13.27
N GLY A 93 21.48 -7.65 12.71
CA GLY A 93 20.15 -7.87 13.27
C GLY A 93 19.13 -6.77 12.97
N VAL A 94 19.43 -5.84 12.06
CA VAL A 94 18.48 -4.82 11.59
C VAL A 94 18.39 -4.85 10.07
N ILE A 95 17.27 -4.35 9.51
CA ILE A 95 17.13 -4.10 8.08
C ILE A 95 17.48 -2.63 7.87
N ASP A 96 18.75 -2.37 7.54
CA ASP A 96 19.25 -1.02 7.35
C ASP A 96 18.66 -0.33 6.11
N SER A 97 18.73 1.01 6.16
CA SER A 97 18.25 1.95 5.14
C SER A 97 16.74 2.11 5.03
N LEU A 98 16.35 3.16 4.30
CA LEU A 98 14.96 3.50 4.10
C LEU A 98 14.19 2.42 3.33
N TRP A 99 12.93 2.24 3.70
CA TRP A 99 12.00 1.29 3.07
C TRP A 99 11.84 1.50 1.55
N ASN A 100 12.06 2.71 1.06
CA ASN A 100 11.99 3.11 -0.34
C ASN A 100 13.38 3.34 -0.97
N SER A 101 14.42 2.67 -0.46
CA SER A 101 15.79 2.84 -0.96
C SER A 101 15.90 2.56 -2.47
N THR A 102 16.74 3.35 -3.13
CA THR A 102 17.11 3.21 -4.54
C THR A 102 18.47 2.55 -4.73
N THR A 103 19.12 2.13 -3.64
CA THR A 103 20.47 1.55 -3.67
C THR A 103 20.40 0.04 -3.51
N ALA A 104 20.89 -0.69 -4.52
CA ALA A 104 20.77 -2.15 -4.61
C ALA A 104 21.43 -2.92 -3.45
N ALA A 105 22.48 -2.36 -2.85
CA ALA A 105 23.19 -2.97 -1.74
C ALA A 105 22.50 -2.78 -0.38
N ASN A 106 21.46 -1.95 -0.30
CA ASN A 106 20.80 -1.66 0.96
C ASN A 106 19.92 -2.83 1.37
N GLU A 107 19.90 -3.12 2.66
CA GLU A 107 19.24 -4.29 3.22
C GLU A 107 17.71 -4.26 3.02
N SER A 108 17.10 -3.07 3.04
CA SER A 108 15.69 -2.91 2.68
C SER A 108 15.34 -3.34 1.24
N VAL A 109 16.31 -3.28 0.32
CA VAL A 109 16.18 -3.80 -1.06
C VAL A 109 16.48 -5.30 -1.07
N LEU A 110 17.58 -5.72 -0.43
CA LEU A 110 17.98 -7.12 -0.34
C LEU A 110 16.91 -8.00 0.33
N PHE A 111 16.16 -7.44 1.28
CA PHE A 111 15.02 -8.08 1.93
C PHE A 111 14.11 -8.74 0.91
N TRP A 112 13.69 -8.01 -0.12
CA TRP A 112 12.79 -8.52 -1.15
C TRP A 112 13.43 -9.63 -1.98
N GLN A 113 14.72 -9.52 -2.29
CA GLN A 113 15.44 -10.59 -3.01
C GLN A 113 15.46 -11.86 -2.17
N HIS A 114 15.84 -11.75 -0.90
CA HIS A 114 16.01 -12.87 0.00
C HIS A 114 14.69 -13.62 0.22
N VAL A 115 13.60 -12.91 0.53
CA VAL A 115 12.28 -13.56 0.77
C VAL A 115 11.70 -14.20 -0.51
N ARG A 116 12.01 -13.65 -1.70
CA ARG A 116 11.56 -14.23 -2.98
C ARG A 116 12.35 -15.47 -3.35
N LEU A 117 13.67 -15.43 -3.21
CA LEU A 117 14.52 -16.60 -3.44
C LEU A 117 14.23 -17.71 -2.40
N ALA A 118 13.80 -17.35 -1.20
CA ALA A 118 13.34 -18.29 -0.19
C ALA A 118 12.00 -18.98 -0.52
N GLY A 119 11.26 -18.45 -1.52
CA GLY A 119 9.93 -18.92 -1.90
C GLY A 119 8.80 -18.40 -1.00
N LEU A 120 9.04 -17.37 -0.19
CA LEU A 120 8.07 -16.82 0.76
C LEU A 120 7.20 -15.73 0.15
N ALA A 121 7.75 -14.96 -0.79
CA ALA A 121 7.04 -13.91 -1.51
C ALA A 121 7.18 -14.08 -3.03
N PRO A 122 6.18 -13.68 -3.81
CA PRO A 122 6.31 -13.63 -5.26
C PRO A 122 7.10 -12.38 -5.71
N GLY A 123 7.59 -12.41 -6.96
CA GLY A 123 8.17 -11.25 -7.64
C GLY A 123 9.55 -11.50 -8.23
N LEU A 124 10.21 -10.42 -8.65
CA LEU A 124 11.53 -10.46 -9.27
C LEU A 124 12.62 -10.86 -8.26
N THR A 125 13.41 -11.88 -8.62
CA THR A 125 14.53 -12.40 -7.81
C THR A 125 15.87 -11.77 -8.18
N THR A 126 15.95 -11.06 -9.31
CA THR A 126 17.10 -10.25 -9.70
C THR A 126 16.84 -8.79 -9.38
N ILE A 127 17.84 -8.11 -8.83
CA ILE A 127 17.75 -6.68 -8.51
C ILE A 127 18.04 -5.91 -9.82
N PRO A 128 17.08 -5.10 -10.32
CA PRO A 128 17.29 -4.32 -11.53
C PRO A 128 18.19 -3.10 -11.27
N ALA A 129 18.72 -2.52 -12.34
CA ALA A 129 19.54 -1.30 -12.26
C ALA A 129 18.76 -0.07 -11.78
N THR A 130 17.44 -0.04 -11.98
CA THR A 130 16.57 1.07 -11.59
C THR A 130 15.66 0.67 -10.44
N LEU A 131 15.85 1.30 -9.28
CA LEU A 131 15.07 1.08 -8.05
C LEU A 131 14.33 2.36 -7.64
N PRO A 132 13.18 2.25 -6.95
CA PRO A 132 12.51 1.01 -6.51
C PRO A 132 11.71 0.33 -7.63
N GLY A 133 11.41 1.05 -8.73
CA GLY A 133 10.86 0.52 -9.97
C GLY A 133 9.66 -0.43 -9.79
N ASP A 134 9.63 -1.49 -10.60
CA ASP A 134 8.73 -2.65 -10.45
C ASP A 134 9.33 -3.74 -9.55
N TYR A 135 10.50 -3.49 -8.97
CA TYR A 135 11.16 -4.42 -8.08
C TYR A 135 10.46 -4.49 -6.71
N ASN A 136 10.13 -3.34 -6.14
CA ASN A 136 9.31 -3.30 -4.92
C ASN A 136 7.87 -3.72 -5.24
N PRO A 137 7.22 -4.51 -4.36
CA PRO A 137 5.80 -4.81 -4.51
C PRO A 137 4.98 -3.54 -4.63
N LYS A 138 3.91 -3.61 -5.41
CA LYS A 138 2.96 -2.52 -5.58
C LYS A 138 1.68 -2.84 -4.82
N ASN A 139 1.15 -1.84 -4.13
CA ASN A 139 -0.14 -1.93 -3.48
C ASN A 139 -1.28 -1.80 -4.50
N ALA A 140 -2.52 -2.01 -4.07
CA ALA A 140 -3.72 -1.90 -4.92
C ALA A 140 -3.92 -0.52 -5.59
N SER A 141 -3.20 0.51 -5.16
CA SER A 141 -3.20 1.87 -5.72
C SER A 141 -1.99 2.16 -6.62
N GLY A 142 -1.11 1.18 -6.85
CA GLY A 142 0.10 1.32 -7.66
C GLY A 142 1.29 1.96 -6.94
N GLY A 143 1.17 2.26 -5.64
CA GLY A 143 2.27 2.73 -4.82
C GLY A 143 3.19 1.60 -4.40
N ILE A 144 4.46 1.91 -4.15
CA ILE A 144 5.42 0.90 -3.67
C ILE A 144 5.15 0.53 -2.21
N ILE A 145 5.52 -0.70 -1.87
CA ILE A 145 5.59 -1.20 -0.50
C ILE A 145 7.05 -1.51 -0.19
N GLY A 146 7.47 -1.18 1.02
CA GLY A 146 8.80 -1.52 1.50
C GLY A 146 8.82 -1.70 3.01
N ILE A 147 9.99 -2.06 3.50
CA ILE A 147 10.24 -2.34 4.91
C ILE A 147 11.60 -1.78 5.31
N GLN A 148 11.70 -1.34 6.55
CA GLN A 148 12.95 -1.04 7.23
C GLN A 148 12.83 -1.46 8.69
N SER A 149 13.94 -1.52 9.42
CA SER A 149 13.87 -1.64 10.87
C SER A 149 13.29 -0.40 11.53
N GLY A 150 12.60 -0.61 12.64
CA GLY A 150 12.19 0.46 13.54
C GLY A 150 13.40 1.10 14.23
N THR A 151 13.23 2.34 14.65
CA THR A 151 14.28 3.12 15.31
C THR A 151 13.65 3.98 16.40
N THR A 152 14.45 4.34 17.40
CA THR A 152 14.06 5.36 18.39
C THR A 152 14.46 6.77 17.95
N ASP A 153 15.28 6.89 16.90
CA ASP A 153 15.68 8.17 16.33
C ASP A 153 14.56 8.72 15.43
N ALA A 154 13.95 9.80 15.90
CA ALA A 154 12.86 10.49 15.23
C ALA A 154 13.28 11.20 13.92
N ALA A 155 14.59 11.32 13.65
CA ALA A 155 15.11 11.83 12.36
C ALA A 155 15.23 10.72 11.29
N GLU A 156 15.38 9.46 11.72
CA GLU A 156 15.63 8.32 10.83
C GLU A 156 14.40 7.42 10.61
N THR A 157 13.39 7.55 11.47
CA THR A 157 12.07 6.91 11.31
C THR A 157 11.40 7.30 9.98
N PRO A 158 10.59 6.43 9.35
CA PRO A 158 9.89 6.83 8.14
C PRO A 158 8.76 7.83 8.44
N VAL A 159 8.15 7.73 9.63
CA VAL A 159 7.13 8.66 10.11
C VAL A 159 7.26 8.88 11.62
N LYS A 160 6.98 10.09 12.07
CA LYS A 160 6.89 10.47 13.49
C LYS A 160 5.45 10.67 13.90
N GLY A 161 5.10 10.19 15.09
CA GLY A 161 3.81 10.48 15.71
C GLY A 161 3.66 11.96 16.07
N ALA A 162 2.43 12.35 16.40
CA ALA A 162 2.12 13.69 16.91
C ALA A 162 2.88 14.03 18.22
N ASP A 163 3.35 13.02 18.96
CA ASP A 163 4.18 13.16 20.14
C ASP A 163 5.67 13.44 19.81
N GLY A 164 6.02 13.53 18.52
CA GLY A 164 7.36 13.79 18.03
C GLY A 164 8.29 12.58 18.07
N LYS A 165 7.80 11.40 18.46
CA LYS A 165 8.59 10.17 18.51
C LYS A 165 8.51 9.40 17.21
N ALA A 166 9.52 8.55 16.99
CA ALA A 166 9.47 7.56 15.92
C ALA A 166 8.28 6.61 16.10
N ILE A 167 7.71 6.15 14.99
CA ILE A 167 6.73 5.07 15.00
C ILE A 167 7.33 3.84 15.71
N GLY A 168 6.54 3.22 16.58
CA GLY A 168 6.98 2.03 17.32
C GLY A 168 7.09 0.80 16.41
N GLY A 169 7.58 -0.32 16.98
CA GLY A 169 7.77 -1.59 16.27
C GLY A 169 9.23 -1.89 15.98
N ALA A 170 9.56 -3.18 15.90
CA ALA A 170 10.89 -3.65 15.51
C ALA A 170 11.09 -3.54 13.99
N TYR A 171 10.00 -3.66 13.24
CA TYR A 171 9.98 -3.46 11.79
C TYR A 171 8.89 -2.46 11.42
N VAL A 172 9.18 -1.62 10.43
CA VAL A 172 8.23 -0.64 9.92
C VAL A 172 8.00 -0.92 8.45
N ILE A 173 6.76 -1.28 8.13
CA ILE A 173 6.29 -1.48 6.76
C ILE A 173 5.68 -0.17 6.29
N CYS A 174 6.05 0.32 5.12
CA CYS A 174 5.46 1.52 4.53
C CYS A 174 4.91 1.26 3.14
N SER A 175 3.79 1.89 2.84
CA SER A 175 3.07 1.79 1.57
C SER A 175 2.73 3.18 1.06
N ALA A 176 3.26 3.55 -0.10
CA ALA A 176 3.03 4.86 -0.72
C ALA A 176 1.70 4.93 -1.49
N SER A 177 1.31 6.15 -1.83
CA SER A 177 0.25 6.41 -2.80
C SER A 177 -1.16 5.89 -2.46
N ILE A 178 -1.51 5.90 -1.17
CA ILE A 178 -2.86 5.53 -0.71
C ILE A 178 -3.72 6.79 -0.60
N LEU A 179 -4.90 6.81 -1.22
CA LEU A 179 -5.83 7.94 -1.13
C LEU A 179 -6.32 8.14 0.31
N GLY A 180 -6.49 9.39 0.76
CA GLY A 180 -6.88 9.73 2.13
C GLY A 180 -8.16 9.03 2.62
N LYS A 181 -9.15 8.85 1.74
CA LYS A 181 -10.36 8.08 2.07
C LYS A 181 -10.07 6.62 2.43
N PHE A 182 -9.08 6.02 1.78
CA PHE A 182 -8.64 4.66 2.08
C PHE A 182 -7.73 4.60 3.29
N VAL A 183 -6.95 5.65 3.56
CA VAL A 183 -6.13 5.77 4.78
C VAL A 183 -7.02 5.67 6.02
N LYS A 184 -8.08 6.48 6.10
CA LYS A 184 -9.01 6.48 7.25
C LYS A 184 -9.64 5.11 7.46
N GLN A 185 -10.10 4.48 6.38
CA GLN A 185 -10.72 3.14 6.44
C GLN A 185 -9.71 2.04 6.80
N LEU A 186 -8.48 2.14 6.28
CA LEU A 186 -7.40 1.20 6.56
C LEU A 186 -6.99 1.28 8.03
N ASP A 187 -6.84 2.49 8.55
CA ASP A 187 -6.50 2.76 9.95
C ASP A 187 -7.57 2.22 10.91
N ILE A 188 -8.86 2.48 10.65
CA ILE A 188 -9.99 1.88 11.39
C ILE A 188 -9.93 0.35 11.38
N GLN A 189 -9.48 -0.26 10.28
CA GLN A 189 -9.41 -1.71 10.14
C GLN A 189 -8.18 -2.34 10.79
N MET A 190 -7.09 -1.58 10.93
CA MET A 190 -5.77 -2.09 11.32
C MET A 190 -5.30 -1.64 12.70
N ASP A 191 -5.74 -0.47 13.17
CA ASP A 191 -5.26 0.18 14.40
C ASP A 191 -6.42 0.76 15.22
N ASP A 192 -6.54 2.10 15.34
CA ASP A 192 -7.40 2.74 16.34
C ASP A 192 -8.16 3.99 15.84
N SER A 193 -8.23 4.21 14.53
CA SER A 193 -8.80 5.40 13.86
C SER A 193 -8.02 6.72 14.04
N ASN A 194 -6.80 6.67 14.57
CA ASN A 194 -5.92 7.81 14.73
C ASN A 194 -4.68 7.75 13.82
N THR A 195 -4.76 8.39 12.65
CA THR A 195 -3.70 8.37 11.64
C THR A 195 -2.42 9.13 12.03
N ALA A 196 -2.41 9.77 13.21
CA ALA A 196 -1.28 10.56 13.71
C ALA A 196 -0.51 9.92 14.87
N ALA A 197 -0.97 8.78 15.39
CA ALA A 197 -0.32 8.07 16.49
C ALA A 197 -0.54 6.56 16.33
N GLY A 198 -0.15 5.77 17.32
CA GLY A 198 -0.41 4.34 17.32
C GLY A 198 0.59 3.52 16.50
N SER A 199 0.13 2.36 16.06
CA SER A 199 0.91 1.39 15.29
C SER A 199 0.81 1.66 13.78
N MET A 200 -0.19 2.39 13.31
CA MET A 200 -0.37 2.80 11.93
C MET A 200 -0.44 4.32 11.82
N MET A 201 0.44 4.93 11.02
CA MET A 201 0.49 6.39 10.85
C MET A 201 0.56 6.76 9.38
N ALA A 202 -0.01 7.91 9.02
CA ALA A 202 -0.03 8.39 7.65
C ALA A 202 0.63 9.77 7.52
N THR A 203 1.41 9.97 6.46
CA THR A 203 2.04 11.24 6.10
C THR A 203 1.83 11.53 4.61
N PRO A 204 1.78 12.79 4.14
CA PRO A 204 1.57 13.07 2.72
C PRO A 204 2.66 12.40 1.86
N THR A 205 2.27 11.80 0.73
CA THR A 205 3.24 11.21 -0.22
C THR A 205 4.04 12.29 -0.93
N THR A 206 3.39 13.40 -1.29
CA THR A 206 4.04 14.52 -1.95
C THR A 206 4.98 15.21 -0.97
N GLY A 207 6.27 15.30 -1.32
CA GLY A 207 7.29 15.88 -0.44
C GLY A 207 7.68 14.97 0.72
N TYR A 208 7.34 13.67 0.68
CA TYR A 208 7.75 12.71 1.69
C TYR A 208 9.28 12.71 1.86
N ALA A 209 9.71 12.72 3.12
CA ALA A 209 11.09 12.54 3.56
C ALA A 209 11.10 11.72 4.85
N LYS A 210 12.25 11.11 5.17
CA LYS A 210 12.44 10.47 6.48
C LYS A 210 12.22 11.49 7.61
N GLY A 211 11.64 11.03 8.71
CA GLY A 211 11.22 11.89 9.82
C GLY A 211 10.06 12.83 9.45
N ALA A 212 9.21 12.47 8.49
CA ALA A 212 7.98 13.21 8.23
C ALA A 212 7.00 13.08 9.41
N ALA A 213 6.26 14.14 9.71
CA ALA A 213 5.25 14.12 10.75
C ALA A 213 3.96 13.46 10.24
N ALA A 214 3.36 12.61 11.09
CA ALA A 214 2.07 12.03 10.81
C ALA A 214 0.97 13.10 10.76
N THR A 215 -0.02 12.88 9.90
CA THR A 215 -1.14 13.79 9.68
C THR A 215 -2.30 13.41 10.59
N ALA A 216 -2.82 14.37 11.35
CA ALA A 216 -4.02 14.20 12.17
C ALA A 216 -5.21 13.69 11.31
N THR A 217 -6.02 12.77 11.85
CA THR A 217 -7.15 12.17 11.13
C THR A 217 -8.09 13.22 10.53
N THR A 218 -8.33 14.32 11.25
CA THR A 218 -9.18 15.44 10.79
C THR A 218 -8.57 16.27 9.66
N ALA A 219 -7.25 16.19 9.47
CA ALA A 219 -6.50 16.88 8.41
C ALA A 219 -6.22 16.00 7.18
N ILE A 220 -6.66 14.73 7.20
CA ILE A 220 -6.56 13.85 6.03
C ILE A 220 -7.60 14.29 4.98
N ASP A 221 -7.12 14.73 3.82
CA ASP A 221 -7.94 15.03 2.64
C ASP A 221 -8.16 13.75 1.82
N ASP A 222 -9.43 13.39 1.63
CA ASP A 222 -9.86 12.16 0.97
C ASP A 222 -9.37 11.99 -0.47
N ALA A 223 -9.09 13.09 -1.16
CA ALA A 223 -8.63 13.11 -2.55
C ALA A 223 -7.10 13.13 -2.69
N THR A 224 -6.36 13.39 -1.61
CA THR A 224 -4.90 13.44 -1.63
C THR A 224 -4.28 12.08 -1.31
N SER A 225 -3.00 11.95 -1.62
CA SER A 225 -2.24 10.71 -1.53
C SER A 225 -1.29 10.73 -0.35
N TYR A 226 -1.28 9.65 0.42
CA TYR A 226 -0.50 9.47 1.63
C TYR A 226 0.37 8.22 1.58
N THR A 227 1.50 8.30 2.26
CA THR A 227 2.33 7.16 2.64
C THR A 227 1.89 6.72 4.02
N VAL A 228 1.45 5.48 4.12
CA VAL A 228 1.03 4.86 5.39
C VAL A 228 2.13 3.93 5.84
N CYS A 229 2.57 4.09 7.08
CA CYS A 229 3.55 3.20 7.70
C CYS A 229 2.92 2.50 8.90
N MET A 230 3.26 1.23 9.09
CA MET A 230 2.80 0.40 10.18
C MET A 230 4.00 -0.22 10.88
N GLY A 231 4.08 -0.01 12.19
CA GLY A 231 5.03 -0.66 13.08
C GLY A 231 4.54 -2.02 13.54
N VAL A 232 5.41 -3.02 13.49
CA VAL A 232 5.14 -4.39 13.97
C VAL A 232 6.20 -4.91 14.94
#